data_AF-A0A662C797-F1
#
_entry.id   AF-A0A662C797-F1
#
_cell.length_a   1.000
_cell.length_b   1.000
_cell.length_c   1.000
_cell.angle_alpha   90.00
_cell.angle_beta   90.00
_cell.angle_gamma   90.00
#
_symmetry.space_group_name_H-M   'P 1'
#
loop_
_entity.id
_entity.type
_entity.pdbx_description
1 polymer ?
#
loop_
_entity_poly.entity_id
_entity_poly.type
_entity_poly.pdbx_seq_one_letter_code
_entity_poly.pdbx_strand_id
1 'polypeptide(L)'
;TLSIRKKKIIKPKPRVKDSIVFPNISYKGIFSSSNNSNTIFLVLIDGNQEMFKKHETHQQVKLLKGDKKKITIKYKTEKKTYQLQ
;
A
#
# COMPACT_ATOMS: atom_id res chain seq x y z
N THR A 1 14.05 0.06 -57.72
CA THR A 1 13.52 0.91 -56.63
C THR A 1 12.99 0.02 -55.53
N LEU A 2 13.66 -0.05 -54.38
CA LEU A 2 13.27 -0.95 -53.27
C LEU A 2 12.22 -0.28 -52.39
N SER A 3 10.98 -0.76 -52.46
CA SER A 3 9.85 -0.31 -51.64
C SER A 3 9.87 -1.02 -50.28
N ILE A 4 10.22 -0.30 -49.22
CA ILE A 4 10.27 -0.83 -47.85
C ILE A 4 8.86 -0.72 -47.24
N ARG A 5 8.17 -1.86 -47.16
CA ARG A 5 6.84 -1.99 -46.55
C ARG A 5 6.95 -1.77 -45.02
N LYS A 6 6.46 -0.63 -44.52
CA LYS A 6 6.43 -0.31 -43.08
C LYS A 6 5.55 -1.34 -42.33
N LYS A 7 6.15 -2.09 -41.40
CA LYS A 7 5.46 -3.01 -40.48
C LYS A 7 4.54 -2.21 -39.54
N LYS A 8 3.25 -2.57 -39.51
CA LYS A 8 2.23 -1.95 -38.64
C LYS A 8 2.47 -2.41 -37.20
N ILE A 9 2.87 -1.49 -36.33
CA ILE A 9 3.07 -1.74 -34.90
C ILE A 9 1.70 -1.90 -34.24
N ILE A 10 1.34 -3.13 -33.87
CA ILE A 10 0.11 -3.41 -33.13
C ILE A 10 0.38 -3.07 -31.67
N LYS A 11 -0.25 -2.00 -31.16
CA LYS A 11 -0.16 -1.63 -29.75
C LYS A 11 -0.93 -2.67 -28.92
N PRO A 12 -0.34 -3.24 -27.85
CA PRO A 12 -1.04 -4.20 -27.00
C PRO A 12 -2.22 -3.50 -26.30
N LYS A 13 -3.38 -4.16 -26.31
CA LYS A 13 -4.58 -3.67 -25.59
C LYS A 13 -4.27 -3.60 -24.09
N PRO A 14 -4.70 -2.53 -23.39
CA PRO A 14 -4.51 -2.43 -21.95
C PRO A 14 -5.24 -3.58 -21.25
N ARG A 15 -4.52 -4.35 -20.42
CA ARG A 15 -5.13 -5.38 -19.58
C ARG A 15 -6.01 -4.68 -18.54
N VAL A 16 -7.27 -5.09 -18.49
CA VAL A 16 -8.20 -4.70 -17.42
C VAL A 16 -7.60 -5.23 -16.12
N LYS A 17 -7.27 -4.34 -15.18
CA LYS A 17 -6.77 -4.73 -13.86
C LYS A 17 -7.97 -5.08 -12.99
N ASP A 18 -7.97 -6.28 -12.42
CA ASP A 18 -8.95 -6.64 -11.40
C ASP A 18 -8.86 -5.64 -10.24
N SER A 19 -10.01 -5.19 -9.74
CA SER A 19 -10.07 -4.20 -8.66
C SER A 19 -9.60 -4.85 -7.35
N ILE A 20 -8.62 -4.24 -6.70
CA ILE A 20 -8.12 -4.72 -5.40
C ILE A 20 -9.03 -4.16 -4.29
N VAL A 21 -9.78 -5.06 -3.65
CA VAL A 21 -10.52 -4.74 -2.44
C VAL A 21 -9.55 -4.68 -1.27
N PHE A 22 -9.50 -3.54 -0.59
CA PHE A 22 -8.72 -3.38 0.64
C PHE A 22 -9.50 -3.94 1.83
N PRO A 23 -8.82 -4.53 2.82
CA PRO A 23 -9.44 -4.81 4.11
C PRO A 23 -9.86 -3.50 4.79
N ASN A 24 -10.72 -3.60 5.80
CA ASN A 24 -11.10 -2.44 6.60
C ASN A 24 -9.94 -2.05 7.50
N ILE A 25 -9.35 -0.87 7.28
CA ILE A 25 -8.17 -0.41 8.02
C ILE A 25 -8.52 0.88 8.78
N SER A 26 -8.25 0.86 10.08
CA SER A 26 -8.31 2.04 10.95
C SER A 26 -6.95 2.29 11.60
N TYR A 27 -6.39 3.48 11.40
CA TYR A 27 -5.20 3.90 12.13
C TYR A 27 -5.59 4.46 13.49
N LYS A 28 -5.07 3.88 14.58
CA LYS A 28 -5.38 4.28 15.97
C LYS A 28 -4.29 5.09 16.65
N GLY A 29 -3.15 5.29 15.98
CA GLY A 29 -2.08 6.15 16.47
C GLY A 29 -0.77 5.41 16.73
N ILE A 30 0.14 6.13 17.37
CA ILE A 30 1.42 5.59 17.81
C ILE A 30 1.22 4.93 19.16
N PHE A 31 1.50 3.63 19.25
CA PHE A 31 1.48 2.87 20.50
C PHE A 31 2.75 3.11 21.32
N SER A 32 3.91 3.15 20.65
CA SER A 32 5.20 3.43 21.30
C SER A 32 6.15 4.12 20.32
N SER A 33 6.96 5.05 20.82
CA SER A 33 7.95 5.77 20.03
C SER A 33 9.23 5.97 20.84
N SER A 34 10.27 5.21 20.53
CA SER A 34 11.63 5.46 21.01
C SER A 34 12.42 6.33 20.02
N ASN A 35 12.34 6.01 18.73
CA ASN A 35 12.92 6.77 17.62
C ASN A 35 12.12 6.53 16.31
N ASN A 36 12.44 7.25 15.24
CA ASN A 36 11.70 7.16 13.97
C ASN A 36 11.68 5.75 13.33
N SER A 37 12.67 4.90 13.61
CA SER A 37 12.74 3.53 13.05
C SER A 37 12.03 2.50 13.93
N ASN A 38 11.95 2.70 15.24
CA ASN A 38 11.31 1.81 16.20
C ASN A 38 9.93 2.30 16.66
N THR A 39 9.31 3.21 15.91
CA THR A 39 7.93 3.63 16.18
C THR A 39 6.98 2.48 15.88
N ILE A 40 6.15 2.14 16.87
CA ILE A 40 5.08 1.14 16.78
C ILE A 40 3.77 1.86 16.54
N PHE A 41 3.09 1.51 15.45
CA PHE A 41 1.80 2.04 15.06
C PHE A 41 0.72 1.00 15.37
N LEU A 42 -0.36 1.44 16.01
CA LEU A 42 -1.54 0.62 16.24
C LEU A 42 -2.51 0.76 15.07
N VAL A 43 -2.84 -0.35 14.44
CA VAL A 43 -3.72 -0.42 13.27
C VAL A 43 -4.78 -1.49 13.52
N LEU A 44 -6.04 -1.18 13.28
CA LEU A 44 -7.08 -2.21 13.20
C LEU A 44 -7.17 -2.70 11.76
N ILE A 45 -7.10 -4.02 11.57
CA ILE A 45 -7.36 -4.69 10.29
C ILE A 45 -8.57 -5.59 10.51
N ASP A 46 -9.67 -5.28 9.83
CA ASP A 46 -10.95 -5.99 9.97
C ASP A 46 -11.41 -6.13 11.44
N GLY A 47 -11.12 -5.11 12.25
CA GLY A 47 -11.44 -5.05 13.68
C GLY A 47 -10.38 -5.62 14.63
N ASN A 48 -9.40 -6.37 14.12
CA ASN A 48 -8.32 -6.94 14.93
C ASN A 48 -7.18 -5.94 15.14
N GLN A 49 -6.67 -5.83 16.37
CA GLN A 49 -5.53 -4.98 16.69
C GLN A 49 -4.22 -5.60 16.21
N GLU A 50 -3.50 -4.83 15.40
CA GLU A 50 -2.20 -5.19 14.86
C GLU A 50 -1.20 -4.07 15.15
N MET A 51 0.01 -4.46 15.54
CA MET A 51 1.11 -3.54 15.79
C MET A 51 2.11 -3.60 14.64
N PHE A 52 2.40 -2.46 14.05
CA PHE A 52 3.31 -2.34 12.92
C PHE A 52 4.49 -1.45 13.25
N LYS A 53 5.69 -1.90 12.84
CA LYS A 53 6.84 -1.04 12.60
C LYS A 53 6.89 -0.62 11.14
N LYS A 54 7.68 0.41 10.85
CA LYS A 54 7.91 0.87 9.47
C LYS A 54 8.50 -0.27 8.63
N HIS A 55 7.92 -0.49 7.45
CA HIS A 55 8.23 -1.58 6.50
C HIS A 55 7.86 -2.99 6.94
N GLU A 56 7.22 -3.16 8.09
CA GLU A 56 6.70 -4.44 8.53
C GLU A 56 5.48 -4.84 7.70
N THR A 57 5.27 -6.14 7.52
CA THR A 57 4.18 -6.71 6.74
C THR A 57 3.50 -7.80 7.53
N HIS A 58 2.20 -7.63 7.79
CA HIS A 58 1.34 -8.63 8.41
C HIS A 58 0.17 -8.87 7.47
N GLN A 59 -0.20 -10.13 7.23
CA GLN A 59 -1.37 -10.47 6.40
C GLN A 59 -1.39 -9.77 5.02
N GLN A 60 -0.21 -9.64 4.38
CA GLN A 60 0.00 -8.92 3.09
C GLN A 60 -0.22 -7.39 3.13
N VAL A 61 -0.57 -6.85 4.30
CA VAL A 61 -0.66 -5.43 4.59
C VAL A 61 0.71 -4.97 5.05
N LYS A 62 1.34 -4.06 4.31
CA LYS A 62 2.66 -3.51 4.63
C LYS A 62 2.56 -2.05 5.02
N LEU A 63 3.06 -1.70 6.20
CA LEU A 63 3.20 -0.30 6.59
C LEU A 63 4.41 0.30 5.88
N LEU A 64 4.22 1.24 4.95
CA LEU A 64 5.33 1.87 4.24
C LEU A 64 5.96 3.00 5.05
N LYS A 65 5.11 3.82 5.66
CA LYS A 65 5.51 4.98 6.48
C LYS A 65 4.35 5.39 7.36
N GLY A 66 4.66 6.09 8.44
CA GLY A 66 3.66 6.64 9.34
C GLY A 66 4.25 7.79 10.16
N ASP A 67 3.35 8.63 10.65
CA ASP A 67 3.60 9.69 11.62
C ASP A 67 2.40 9.78 12.58
N LYS A 68 2.40 10.78 13.48
CA LYS A 68 1.33 10.97 14.47
C LYS A 68 -0.05 11.17 13.86
N LYS A 69 -0.14 11.64 12.60
CA LYS A 69 -1.40 12.03 11.95
C LYS A 69 -1.88 10.98 10.95
N LYS A 70 -0.98 10.24 10.30
CA LYS A 70 -1.34 9.32 9.23
C LYS A 70 -0.36 8.17 9.05
N ILE A 71 -0.85 7.14 8.39
CA ILE A 71 -0.05 6.02 7.89
C ILE A 71 -0.31 5.76 6.41
N THR A 72 0.71 5.32 5.69
CA THR A 72 0.56 4.81 4.31
C THR A 72 0.80 3.31 4.32
N ILE A 73 -0.20 2.57 3.88
CA ILE A 73 -0.20 1.13 3.80
C ILE A 73 -0.17 0.70 2.34
N LYS A 74 0.59 -0.36 2.05
CA LYS A 74 0.55 -1.10 0.80
C LYS A 74 -0.19 -2.42 1.02
N TYR A 75 -1.15 -2.72 0.16
CA TYR A 75 -1.80 -4.02 0.10
C TYR A 75 -1.76 -4.52 -1.34
N LYS A 76 -1.19 -5.71 -1.54
CA LYS A 76 -0.87 -6.24 -2.88
C LYS A 76 -0.04 -5.24 -3.70
N THR A 77 -0.60 -4.64 -4.74
CA THR A 77 0.09 -3.66 -5.60
C THR A 77 -0.33 -2.21 -5.32
N GLU A 78 -1.40 -2.00 -4.56
CA GLU A 78 -1.97 -0.69 -4.29
C GLU A 78 -1.50 -0.10 -2.96
N LYS A 79 -1.61 1.23 -2.84
CA LYS A 79 -1.25 1.97 -1.63
C LYS A 79 -2.40 2.88 -1.23
N LYS A 80 -2.73 2.91 0.05
CA LYS A 80 -3.71 3.83 0.62
C LYS A 80 -3.14 4.51 1.86
N THR A 81 -3.60 5.73 2.11
CA THR A 81 -3.20 6.51 3.29
C THR A 81 -4.41 6.66 4.20
N TYR A 82 -4.22 6.38 5.48
CA TYR A 82 -5.24 6.45 6.51
C TYR A 82 -4.82 7.53 7.50
N GLN A 83 -5.74 8.46 7.79
CA GLN A 83 -5.57 9.45 8.85
C GLN A 83 -5.91 8.80 10.19
N LEU A 84 -5.42 9.40 11.27
CA LEU A 84 -5.77 9.03 12.63
C LEU A 84 -7.30 9.14 12.81
N GLN A 85 -7.90 8.10 13.39
CA GLN A 85 -9.33 8.03 13.71
C GLN A 85 -9.57 8.06 15.21
#